data_AF-G4ZB07-F1
#
_entry.id   AF-G4ZB07-F1
#
_cell.length_a   1.000
_cell.length_b   1.000
_cell.length_c   1.000
_cell.angle_alpha   90.00
_cell.angle_beta   90.00
_cell.angle_gamma   90.00
#
_symmetry.space_group_name_H-M   'P 1'
#
loop_
_entity.id
_entity.type
_entity.pdbx_description
1 polymer ?
#
loop_
_entity_poly.entity_id
_entity_poly.type
_entity_poly.pdbx_seq_one_letter_code
_entity_poly.pdbx_strand_id
1 'polypeptide(L)'
;MFLRTVATRLYPDIFEKVRKEWERFVNFVADATCERTASSPSQWKIYCGNQTFRCHDVEWMCTCLFYSSHHLPCRHLMHLGREGHGFKLLPAMAIHDRWSTY
;
A
#
# COMPACT_ATOMS: atom_id res chain seq x y z
N MET A 1 8.88 1.99 13.04
CA MET A 1 7.47 2.06 12.57
C MET A 1 7.45 1.86 11.06
N PHE A 2 6.64 0.93 10.53
CA PHE A 2 6.58 0.59 9.09
C PHE A 2 6.38 1.81 8.18
N LEU A 3 5.53 2.77 8.60
CA LEU A 3 5.23 3.98 7.84
C LEU A 3 6.21 5.15 8.06
N ARG A 4 7.34 4.96 8.75
CA ARG A 4 8.24 6.09 9.12
C ARG A 4 8.69 6.89 7.90
N THR A 5 9.09 6.22 6.83
CA THR A 5 9.53 6.87 5.57
C THR A 5 8.41 7.66 4.90
N VAL A 6 7.17 7.17 5.03
CA VAL A 6 6.00 7.84 4.46
C VAL A 6 5.63 9.08 5.27
N ALA A 7 5.67 8.98 6.60
CA ALA A 7 5.41 10.09 7.51
C ALA A 7 6.35 11.28 7.28
N THR A 8 7.61 11.04 6.92
CA THR A 8 8.58 12.12 6.67
C THR A 8 8.32 12.90 5.37
N ARG A 9 7.46 12.38 4.47
CA ARG A 9 7.27 12.93 3.12
C ARG A 9 5.87 13.49 2.88
N LEU A 10 4.93 13.28 3.78
CA LEU A 10 3.54 13.74 3.67
C LEU A 10 3.26 14.87 4.66
N TYR A 11 2.36 15.77 4.29
CA TYR A 11 1.77 16.71 5.24
C TYR A 11 0.99 15.95 6.34
N PRO A 12 0.90 16.47 7.59
CA PRO A 12 0.30 15.76 8.72
C PRO A 12 -1.14 15.28 8.48
N ASP A 13 -1.98 16.11 7.84
CA ASP A 13 -3.37 15.80 7.52
C ASP A 13 -3.50 14.72 6.43
N ILE A 14 -2.56 14.68 5.49
CA ILE A 14 -2.49 13.64 4.46
C ILE A 14 -1.96 12.33 5.04
N PHE A 15 -0.93 12.40 5.89
CA PHE A 15 -0.41 11.24 6.60
C PHE A 15 -1.48 10.57 7.46
N GLU A 16 -2.37 11.36 8.08
CA GLU A 16 -3.48 10.85 8.88
C GLU A 16 -4.40 9.90 8.09
N LYS A 17 -4.62 10.15 6.79
CA LYS A 17 -5.40 9.25 5.92
C LYS A 17 -4.69 7.91 5.73
N VAL A 18 -3.37 7.95 5.49
CA VAL A 18 -2.54 6.76 5.32
C VAL A 18 -2.45 5.96 6.62
N ARG A 19 -2.29 6.65 7.75
CA ARG A 19 -2.26 6.03 9.08
C ARG A 19 -3.55 5.25 9.38
N LYS A 20 -4.72 5.83 9.07
CA LYS A 20 -6.02 5.14 9.23
C LYS A 20 -6.13 3.88 8.37
N GLU A 21 -5.59 3.90 7.14
CA GLU A 21 -5.54 2.70 6.31
C GLU A 21 -4.63 1.62 6.90
N TRP A 22 -3.51 2.01 7.51
CA TRP A 22 -2.60 1.09 8.20
C TRP A 22 -3.21 0.50 9.48
N GLU A 23 -3.90 1.30 10.28
CA GLU A 23 -4.61 0.82 11.47
C GLU A 23 -5.70 -0.19 11.08
N ARG A 24 -6.47 0.09 10.02
CA ARG A 24 -7.41 -0.87 9.43
C ARG A 24 -6.68 -2.14 8.98
N PHE A 25 -5.56 -2.02 8.29
CA PHE A 25 -4.79 -3.17 7.87
C PHE A 25 -4.38 -4.07 9.04
N VAL A 26 -3.73 -3.52 10.07
CA VAL A 26 -3.25 -4.29 11.23
C VAL A 26 -4.40 -5.04 11.93
N ASN A 27 -5.60 -4.45 11.95
CA ASN A 27 -6.78 -5.07 12.55
C ASN A 27 -7.44 -6.14 11.67
N PHE A 28 -7.24 -6.12 10.34
CA PHE A 28 -7.91 -7.00 9.38
C PHE A 28 -6.94 -7.89 8.57
N VAL A 29 -5.65 -7.93 8.90
CA VAL A 29 -4.61 -8.61 8.09
C VAL A 29 -4.71 -10.13 8.08
N ALA A 30 -5.34 -10.74 9.09
CA ALA A 30 -5.36 -12.20 9.25
C ALA A 30 -5.96 -12.94 8.04
N ASP A 31 -6.86 -12.29 7.30
CA ASP A 31 -7.56 -12.87 6.14
C ASP A 31 -7.02 -12.33 4.79
N ALA A 32 -5.90 -11.60 4.80
CA ALA A 32 -5.30 -11.04 3.60
C ALA A 32 -4.11 -11.88 3.12
N THR A 33 -4.10 -12.24 1.84
CA THR A 33 -2.96 -12.92 1.19
C THR A 33 -2.55 -12.18 -0.08
N CYS A 34 -1.32 -12.39 -0.53
CA CYS A 34 -0.82 -11.84 -1.78
C CYS A 34 -0.16 -12.91 -2.65
N GLU A 35 -0.38 -12.80 -3.95
CA GLU A 35 0.16 -13.69 -4.97
C GLU A 35 0.68 -12.89 -6.15
N ARG A 36 1.86 -13.24 -6.64
CA ARG A 36 2.43 -12.63 -7.84
C ARG A 36 1.78 -13.23 -9.09
N THR A 37 1.45 -12.40 -10.06
CA THR A 37 0.83 -12.86 -11.30
C THR A 37 1.90 -13.49 -12.21
N ALA A 38 1.65 -14.70 -12.71
CA ALA A 38 2.61 -15.42 -13.56
C ALA A 38 2.97 -14.68 -14.87
N SER A 39 2.03 -13.91 -15.43
CA SER A 39 2.21 -13.20 -16.70
C SER A 39 2.94 -11.86 -16.59
N SER A 40 3.14 -11.32 -15.38
CA SER A 40 3.85 -10.06 -15.19
C SER A 40 4.50 -10.02 -13.80
N PRO A 41 5.84 -9.95 -13.73
CA PRO A 41 6.57 -10.09 -12.47
C PRO A 41 6.29 -8.96 -11.47
N SER A 42 5.80 -7.82 -11.96
CA SER A 42 5.50 -6.63 -11.16
C SER A 42 4.03 -6.52 -10.73
N GLN A 43 3.17 -7.41 -11.25
CA GLN A 43 1.73 -7.41 -10.97
C GLN A 43 1.40 -8.42 -9.87
N TRP A 44 0.68 -7.96 -8.86
CA TRP A 44 0.27 -8.75 -7.72
C TRP A 44 -1.24 -8.74 -7.56
N LYS A 45 -1.78 -9.87 -7.13
CA LYS A 45 -3.15 -9.98 -6.65
C LYS A 45 -3.13 -10.02 -5.13
N ILE A 46 -3.92 -9.16 -4.51
CA ILE A 46 -4.14 -9.12 -3.08
C ILE A 46 -5.56 -9.61 -2.83
N TYR A 47 -5.70 -10.70 -2.09
CA TYR A 47 -6.97 -11.27 -1.71
C TYR A 47 -7.29 -10.79 -0.30
N CYS A 48 -8.45 -10.16 -0.11
CA CYS A 48 -8.92 -9.66 1.18
C CYS A 48 -10.38 -10.05 1.33
N GLY A 49 -10.67 -11.08 2.13
CA GLY A 49 -12.01 -11.67 2.18
C GLY A 49 -12.48 -12.09 0.79
N ASN A 50 -13.67 -11.63 0.37
CA ASN A 50 -14.25 -11.96 -0.94
C ASN A 50 -13.83 -11.02 -2.08
N GLN A 51 -12.85 -10.14 -1.85
CA GLN A 51 -12.40 -9.16 -2.83
C GLN A 51 -10.98 -9.44 -3.29
N THR A 52 -10.71 -9.20 -4.57
CA THR A 52 -9.36 -9.26 -5.15
C THR A 52 -8.99 -7.90 -5.69
N PHE A 53 -7.81 -7.41 -5.31
CA PHE A 53 -7.25 -6.14 -5.79
C PHE A 53 -5.97 -6.40 -6.55
N ARG A 54 -5.73 -5.63 -7.62
CA ARG A 54 -4.49 -5.70 -8.38
C ARG A 54 -3.57 -4.60 -7.90
N CYS A 55 -2.32 -4.96 -7.62
CA CYS A 55 -1.27 -4.03 -7.22
C CYS A 55 -0.08 -4.12 -8.18
N HIS A 56 0.61 -3.01 -8.37
CA HIS A 56 1.88 -2.94 -9.10
C HIS A 56 2.99 -2.65 -8.09
N ASP A 57 4.01 -3.50 -7.97
CA ASP A 57 5.05 -3.36 -6.93
C ASP A 57 6.15 -2.34 -7.27
N VAL A 58 6.41 -2.08 -8.56
CA VAL A 58 7.34 -1.02 -8.99
C VAL A 58 6.68 0.36 -8.92
N GLU A 59 5.51 0.52 -9.54
CA GLU A 59 4.78 1.80 -9.59
C GLU A 59 3.94 2.08 -8.35
N TRP A 60 3.86 1.13 -7.40
CA TRP A 60 3.06 1.23 -6.18
C TRP A 60 1.61 1.66 -6.42
N MET A 61 1.00 1.10 -7.45
CA MET A 61 -0.39 1.37 -7.79
C MET A 61 -1.32 0.27 -7.29
N CYS A 62 -2.57 0.62 -6.96
CA CYS A 62 -3.58 -0.34 -6.57
C CYS A 62 -4.94 -0.02 -7.22
N THR A 63 -5.69 -1.04 -7.61
CA THR A 63 -7.04 -0.85 -8.19
C THR A 63 -8.14 -0.59 -7.16
N CYS A 64 -7.81 -0.48 -5.87
CA CYS A 64 -8.81 -0.23 -4.83
C CYS A 64 -9.29 1.24 -4.85
N LEU A 65 -10.53 1.46 -4.41
CA LEU A 65 -11.15 2.79 -4.38
C LEU A 65 -10.31 3.83 -3.63
N PHE A 66 -9.71 3.46 -2.49
CA PHE A 66 -8.88 4.40 -1.72
C PHE A 66 -7.72 4.95 -2.56
N TYR A 67 -6.99 4.07 -3.25
CA TYR A 67 -5.89 4.46 -4.12
C TYR A 67 -6.40 5.26 -5.32
N SER A 68 -7.45 4.80 -6.02
CA SER A 68 -7.98 5.51 -7.19
C SER A 68 -8.48 6.93 -6.85
N SER A 69 -9.03 7.14 -5.65
CA SER A 69 -9.48 8.47 -5.22
C SER A 69 -8.34 9.35 -4.72
N HIS A 70 -7.40 8.80 -3.95
CA HIS A 70 -6.41 9.61 -3.24
C HIS A 70 -5.03 9.60 -3.88
N HIS A 71 -4.64 8.53 -4.58
CA HIS A 71 -3.27 8.26 -5.03
C HIS A 71 -2.27 8.25 -3.85
N LEU A 72 -2.70 7.62 -2.75
CA LEU A 72 -1.93 7.42 -1.54
C LEU A 72 -1.74 5.92 -1.27
N PRO A 73 -0.68 5.51 -0.56
CA PRO A 73 -0.52 4.13 -0.14
C PRO A 73 -1.77 3.63 0.58
N CYS A 74 -2.43 2.63 0.00
CA CYS A 74 -3.57 1.96 0.61
C CYS A 74 -3.10 0.76 1.45
N ARG A 75 -4.02 0.19 2.23
CA ARG A 75 -3.75 -1.04 2.99
C ARG A 75 -3.23 -2.21 2.16
N HIS A 76 -3.61 -2.32 0.88
CA HIS A 76 -3.18 -3.43 0.01
C HIS A 76 -1.71 -3.27 -0.43
N LEU A 77 -1.28 -2.04 -0.71
CA LEU A 77 0.12 -1.74 -1.00
C LEU A 77 0.99 -1.93 0.25
N MET A 78 0.45 -1.59 1.42
CA MET A 78 1.13 -1.86 2.69
C MET A 78 1.28 -3.36 2.95
N HIS A 79 0.23 -4.16 2.70
CA HIS A 79 0.29 -5.62 2.76
C HIS A 79 1.33 -6.18 1.80
N LEU A 80 1.30 -5.74 0.53
CA LEU A 80 2.27 -6.15 -0.48
C LEU A 80 3.70 -5.84 -0.07
N GLY A 81 3.96 -4.63 0.43
CA GLY A 81 5.29 -4.25 0.91
C GLY A 81 5.75 -5.11 2.08
N ARG A 82 4.87 -5.37 3.06
CA ARG A 82 5.22 -6.11 4.27
C ARG A 82 5.30 -7.63 4.05
N GLU A 83 4.24 -8.23 3.53
CA GLU A 83 4.11 -9.69 3.43
C GLU A 83 4.63 -10.20 2.07
N GLY A 84 4.38 -9.48 0.98
CA GLY A 84 4.84 -9.88 -0.35
C GLY A 84 6.35 -9.68 -0.57
N HIS A 85 6.90 -8.56 -0.07
CA HIS A 85 8.33 -8.24 -0.20
C HIS A 85 9.15 -8.37 1.09
N GLY A 86 8.52 -8.54 2.26
CA GLY A 86 9.25 -8.62 3.53
C GLY A 86 9.83 -7.29 4.02
N PHE A 87 9.35 -6.14 3.53
CA PHE A 87 9.92 -4.85 3.90
C PHE A 87 9.63 -4.49 5.35
N LYS A 88 10.66 -4.00 6.05
CA LYS A 88 10.54 -3.44 7.40
C LYS A 88 9.97 -2.02 7.40
N LEU A 89 10.10 -1.31 6.28
CA LEU A 89 9.61 0.05 6.07
C LEU A 89 8.96 0.14 4.70
N LEU A 90 7.81 0.80 4.60
CA LEU A 90 7.21 1.09 3.30
C LEU A 90 8.10 2.09 2.56
N PRO A 91 8.47 1.82 1.29
CA PRO A 91 9.42 2.67 0.59
C PRO A 91 8.77 3.98 0.18
N ALA A 92 9.60 5.03 0.10
CA ALA A 92 9.14 6.38 -0.23
C ALA A 92 8.43 6.47 -1.60
N MET A 93 8.87 5.66 -2.56
CA MET A 93 8.28 5.58 -3.91
C MET A 93 6.81 5.12 -3.91
N ALA A 94 6.30 4.62 -2.79
CA ALA A 94 4.87 4.35 -2.64
C ALA A 94 4.01 5.63 -2.56
N ILE A 95 4.64 6.78 -2.34
CA ILE A 95 3.97 8.09 -2.36
C ILE A 95 4.04 8.65 -3.77
N HIS A 96 2.87 8.95 -4.33
CA HIS A 96 2.75 9.67 -5.60
C HIS A 96 3.26 11.12 -5.46
N ASP A 97 3.99 11.60 -6.47
CA ASP A 97 4.67 12.91 -6.46
C ASP A 97 3.79 14.09 -6.03
N ARG A 98 2.52 14.09 -6.46
CA ARG A 98 1.50 15.08 -6.05
C ARG A 98 1.38 15.32 -4.54
N TRP A 99 1.77 14.35 -3.71
CA TRP A 99 1.71 14.43 -2.25
C TRP A 99 3.09 14.53 -1.59
N SER A 100 4.16 14.30 -2.35
CA SER A 100 5.52 14.40 -1.86
C SER A 100 5.84 15.86 -1.51
N THR A 101 6.44 16.06 -0.34
CA THR A 101 6.98 17.36 0.10
C THR A 101 8.44 17.58 -0.31
N TYR A 102 9.00 16.65 -1.09
CA TYR A 102 10.35 16.67 -1.67
C TYR A 102 10.26 16.56 -3.18
#